data_AF-A0A4Y4M5P8-F1
#
_entry.id   AF-A0A4Y4M5P8-F1
#
_cell.length_a   1.000
_cell.length_b   1.000
_cell.length_c   1.000
_cell.angle_alpha   90.00
_cell.angle_beta   90.00
_cell.angle_gamma   90.00
#
_symmetry.space_group_name_H-M   'P 1'
#
loop_
_entity.id
_entity.type
_entity.pdbx_description
1 polymer ?
#
loop_
_entity_poly.entity_id
_entity_poly.type
_entity_poly.pdbx_seq_one_letter_code
_entity_poly.pdbx_strand_id
1 'polypeptide(L)'
;MQELKIGTKNIGIYKKIQKSYDLFNGTFFDSAERRLNAKKDTLKNLISTNSLRDNQYGFENYKIYLNKNGLLNVSVYIQSYGSPWEDIVYYFFDEMNDTEVGENLFINKKMLLQVCRKKLKSDKSISFPINNLNQYKINTNTSGNITGINFIFYDEKNRTNSGYPEYSISFTWKEIKRFIASQYKERLIKY
;
A
#
# COMPACT_ATOMS: atom_id res chain seq x y z
N MET A 1 -14.50 11.68 -4.57
CA MET A 1 -13.70 11.67 -3.34
C MET A 1 -14.06 10.41 -2.58
N GLN A 2 -13.12 9.48 -2.40
CA GLN A 2 -13.35 8.20 -1.73
C GLN A 2 -12.60 8.20 -0.40
N GLU A 3 -13.17 7.55 0.62
CA GLU A 3 -12.51 7.31 1.89
C GLU A 3 -12.71 5.82 2.23
N LEU A 4 -11.63 5.17 2.66
CA LEU A 4 -11.70 3.76 3.02
C LEU A 4 -12.58 3.61 4.28
N LYS A 5 -13.69 2.88 4.15
CA LYS A 5 -14.57 2.55 5.27
C LYS A 5 -13.97 1.34 6.00
N ILE A 6 -13.16 1.60 7.01
CA ILE A 6 -12.73 0.56 7.97
C ILE A 6 -13.63 0.65 9.20
N GLY A 7 -14.01 -0.51 9.76
CA GLY A 7 -14.76 -0.55 11.02
C GLY A 7 -14.03 0.20 12.14
N THR A 8 -14.78 0.87 13.01
CA THR A 8 -14.27 1.71 14.11
C THR A 8 -13.39 0.99 15.14
N LYS A 9 -13.30 -0.35 15.07
CA LYS A 9 -12.44 -1.17 15.94
C LYS A 9 -10.96 -1.17 15.54
N ASN A 10 -10.62 -0.82 14.30
CA ASN A 10 -9.26 -0.92 13.74
C ASN A 10 -8.57 0.46 13.70
N ILE A 11 -8.43 1.09 14.87
CA ILE A 11 -7.94 2.46 15.00
C ILE A 11 -6.47 2.56 14.57
N GLY A 12 -5.64 1.58 14.91
CA GLY A 12 -4.23 1.51 14.57
C GLY A 12 -4.02 1.43 13.05
N ILE A 13 -4.75 0.54 12.39
CA ILE A 13 -4.75 0.41 10.93
C ILE A 13 -5.21 1.71 10.28
N TYR A 14 -6.34 2.27 10.73
CA TYR A 14 -6.88 3.49 10.13
C TYR A 14 -5.90 4.66 10.30
N LYS A 15 -5.32 4.84 11.50
CA LYS A 15 -4.29 5.84 11.76
C LYS A 15 -3.06 5.66 10.89
N LYS A 16 -2.65 4.42 10.60
CA LYS A 16 -1.50 4.15 9.73
C LYS A 16 -1.78 4.55 8.29
N ILE A 17 -2.97 4.25 7.78
CA ILE A 17 -3.43 4.67 6.45
C ILE A 17 -3.51 6.19 6.34
N GLN A 18 -4.03 6.89 7.37
CA GLN A 18 -4.12 8.36 7.32
C GLN A 18 -2.75 9.05 7.28
N LYS A 19 -1.73 8.38 7.83
CA LYS A 19 -0.35 8.88 7.88
C LYS A 19 0.46 8.57 6.63
N SER A 20 -0.06 7.80 5.66
CA SER A 20 0.69 7.43 4.46
C SER A 20 1.26 8.64 3.72
N TYR A 21 0.48 9.73 3.64
CA TYR A 21 0.89 10.99 3.02
C TYR A 21 0.71 12.22 3.91
N ASP A 22 0.34 11.99 5.17
CA ASP A 22 0.16 13.01 6.22
C ASP A 22 -0.56 14.30 5.79
N LEU A 23 -1.67 14.16 5.07
CA LEU A 23 -2.44 15.28 4.48
C LEU A 23 -2.89 16.37 5.47
N PHE A 24 -2.84 16.09 6.77
CA PHE A 24 -3.31 16.99 7.84
C PHE A 24 -2.29 17.15 8.97
N ASN A 25 -1.00 17.06 8.68
CA ASN A 25 0.09 17.33 9.63
C ASN A 25 -0.08 16.59 10.97
N GLY A 26 -0.38 15.30 10.92
CA GLY A 26 -0.54 14.43 12.08
C GLY A 26 -1.94 14.40 12.70
N THR A 27 -2.88 15.21 12.22
CA THR A 27 -4.27 15.19 12.70
C THR A 27 -4.93 13.85 12.38
N PHE A 28 -5.41 13.18 13.41
CA PHE A 28 -6.14 11.92 13.28
C PHE A 28 -7.64 12.17 13.28
N PHE A 29 -8.33 11.51 12.35
CA PHE A 29 -9.78 11.50 12.28
C PHE A 29 -10.29 10.10 12.66
N ASP A 30 -11.15 10.02 13.66
CA ASP A 30 -11.75 8.77 14.14
C ASP A 30 -12.86 8.22 13.23
N SER A 31 -13.33 9.02 12.26
CA SER A 31 -14.34 8.60 11.30
C SER A 31 -14.03 9.08 9.87
N ALA A 32 -14.40 8.23 8.91
CA ALA A 32 -14.28 8.53 7.49
C ALA A 32 -15.06 9.79 7.09
N GLU A 33 -16.22 10.03 7.70
CA GLU A 33 -17.06 11.19 7.41
C GLU A 33 -16.40 12.50 7.87
N ARG A 34 -15.85 12.54 9.10
CA ARG A 34 -15.13 13.71 9.60
C ARG A 34 -13.91 14.01 8.75
N ARG A 35 -13.13 12.98 8.38
CA ARG A 35 -11.97 13.14 7.49
C ARG A 35 -12.37 13.66 6.12
N LEU A 36 -13.48 13.15 5.56
CA LEU A 36 -13.98 13.57 4.26
C LEU A 36 -14.45 15.03 4.27
N ASN A 37 -15.13 15.46 5.34
CA ASN A 37 -15.54 16.85 5.49
C ASN A 37 -14.33 17.77 5.64
N ALA A 38 -13.35 17.40 6.47
CA ALA A 38 -12.10 18.16 6.60
C ALA A 38 -11.36 18.28 5.26
N LYS A 39 -11.28 17.21 4.45
CA LYS A 39 -10.73 17.27 3.08
C LYS A 39 -11.47 18.31 2.23
N LYS A 40 -12.80 18.27 2.21
CA LYS A 40 -13.62 19.22 1.43
C LYS A 40 -13.41 20.66 1.89
N ASP A 41 -13.39 20.91 3.19
CA ASP A 41 -13.25 22.26 3.74
C ASP A 41 -11.85 22.83 3.49
N THR A 42 -10.80 22.02 3.66
CA THR A 42 -9.43 22.40 3.29
C THR A 42 -9.33 22.73 1.81
N LEU A 43 -9.89 21.90 0.91
CA LEU A 43 -9.87 22.20 -0.53
C LEU A 43 -10.58 23.52 -0.83
N LYS A 44 -11.78 23.75 -0.28
CA LYS A 44 -12.52 25.01 -0.47
C LYS A 44 -11.71 26.21 -0.01
N ASN A 45 -11.07 26.10 1.16
CA ASN A 45 -10.23 27.16 1.71
C ASN A 45 -9.06 27.46 0.75
N LEU A 46 -8.30 26.44 0.33
CA LEU A 46 -7.15 26.59 -0.58
C LEU A 46 -7.53 27.19 -1.93
N ILE A 47 -8.71 26.86 -2.45
CA ILE A 47 -9.25 27.47 -3.68
C ILE A 47 -9.57 28.96 -3.42
N SER A 48 -10.26 29.25 -2.32
CA SER A 48 -10.69 30.63 -1.99
C SER A 48 -9.52 31.57 -1.70
N THR A 49 -8.40 31.06 -1.18
CA THR A 49 -7.17 31.81 -0.89
C THR A 49 -6.17 31.77 -2.04
N ASN A 50 -6.50 31.13 -3.17
CA ASN A 50 -5.61 30.92 -4.32
C ASN A 50 -4.25 30.28 -3.95
N SER A 51 -4.20 29.49 -2.89
CA SER A 51 -2.98 28.90 -2.34
C SER A 51 -2.84 27.40 -2.64
N LEU A 52 -3.69 26.87 -3.52
CA LEU A 52 -3.71 25.46 -3.89
C LEU A 52 -2.37 24.98 -4.49
N ARG A 53 -1.64 25.86 -5.20
CA ARG A 53 -0.32 25.54 -5.78
C ARG A 53 0.80 25.50 -4.74
N ASP A 54 0.61 26.23 -3.64
CA ASP A 54 1.62 26.40 -2.59
C ASP A 54 1.46 25.37 -1.47
N ASN A 55 0.38 24.57 -1.51
CA ASN A 55 0.07 23.58 -0.50
C ASN A 55 0.07 22.18 -1.10
N GLN A 56 0.75 21.25 -0.43
CA GLN A 56 0.71 19.82 -0.77
C GLN A 56 -0.66 19.26 -0.39
N TYR A 57 -1.63 19.42 -1.28
CA TYR A 57 -2.98 18.90 -1.10
C TYR A 57 -3.34 17.91 -2.22
N GLY A 58 -3.84 16.75 -1.84
CA GLY A 58 -4.15 15.67 -2.76
C GLY A 58 -5.30 14.80 -2.26
N PHE A 59 -5.76 13.92 -3.13
CA PHE A 59 -6.76 12.93 -2.80
C PHE A 59 -6.16 11.54 -2.80
N GLU A 60 -6.35 10.84 -1.68
CA GLU A 60 -6.05 9.42 -1.61
C GLU A 60 -7.10 8.63 -2.40
N ASN A 61 -6.63 7.65 -3.18
CA ASN A 61 -7.44 6.60 -3.77
C ASN A 61 -7.04 5.26 -3.15
N TYR A 62 -8.01 4.42 -2.84
CA TYR A 62 -7.79 3.15 -2.14
C TYR A 62 -8.15 1.99 -3.07
N LYS A 63 -7.24 1.02 -3.19
CA LYS A 63 -7.52 -0.21 -3.94
C LYS A 63 -7.32 -1.44 -3.07
N ILE A 64 -8.40 -2.19 -2.87
CA ILE A 64 -8.37 -3.45 -2.12
C ILE A 64 -7.99 -4.59 -3.07
N TYR A 65 -6.96 -5.33 -2.71
CA TYR A 65 -6.48 -6.52 -3.42
C TYR A 65 -6.88 -7.82 -2.72
N LEU A 66 -7.06 -7.75 -1.40
CA LEU A 66 -7.58 -8.84 -0.58
C LEU A 66 -8.36 -8.23 0.59
N ASN A 67 -9.56 -8.71 0.84
CA ASN A 67 -10.30 -8.49 2.09
C ASN A 67 -10.99 -9.81 2.44
N LYS A 68 -10.34 -10.61 3.28
CA LYS A 68 -10.81 -11.97 3.60
C LYS A 68 -10.26 -12.41 4.95
N ASN A 69 -11.09 -13.06 5.77
CA ASN A 69 -10.67 -13.67 7.05
C ASN A 69 -9.91 -12.70 7.99
N GLY A 70 -10.34 -11.43 8.03
CA GLY A 70 -9.70 -10.36 8.80
C GLY A 70 -8.31 -9.98 8.30
N LEU A 71 -7.96 -10.33 7.06
CA LEU A 71 -6.75 -9.91 6.38
C LEU A 71 -7.11 -8.91 5.29
N LEU A 72 -6.43 -7.78 5.29
CA LEU A 72 -6.66 -6.68 4.36
C LEU A 72 -5.36 -6.34 3.63
N ASN A 73 -5.31 -6.55 2.32
CA ASN A 73 -4.27 -6.00 1.45
C ASN A 73 -4.84 -4.84 0.64
N VAL A 74 -4.28 -3.66 0.84
CA VAL A 74 -4.80 -2.41 0.28
C VAL A 74 -3.65 -1.54 -0.19
N SER A 75 -3.81 -0.82 -1.29
CA SER A 75 -2.94 0.29 -1.61
C SER A 75 -3.61 1.63 -1.33
N VAL A 76 -2.81 2.60 -0.93
CA VAL A 76 -3.15 4.02 -0.81
C VAL A 76 -2.35 4.74 -1.88
N TYR A 77 -3.03 5.21 -2.91
CA TYR A 77 -2.45 6.04 -3.95
C TYR A 77 -2.75 7.50 -3.63
N ILE A 78 -1.81 8.41 -3.82
CA ILE A 78 -2.09 9.85 -3.79
C ILE A 78 -1.82 10.47 -5.15
N GLN A 79 -2.75 11.31 -5.57
CA GLN A 79 -2.50 12.29 -6.63
C GLN A 79 -2.59 13.68 -6.02
N SER A 80 -1.49 14.43 -6.12
CA SER A 80 -1.45 15.83 -5.69
C SER A 80 -2.11 16.72 -6.75
N TYR A 81 -2.97 17.64 -6.34
CA TYR A 81 -3.71 18.48 -7.28
C TYR A 81 -2.76 19.47 -7.97
N GLY A 82 -2.70 19.45 -9.31
CA GLY A 82 -1.82 20.32 -10.09
C GLY A 82 -0.35 19.86 -10.14
N SER A 83 -0.04 18.66 -9.64
CA SER A 83 1.28 18.06 -9.72
C SER A 83 1.19 16.66 -10.34
N PRO A 84 2.13 16.28 -11.23
CA PRO A 84 2.26 14.90 -11.72
C PRO A 84 2.78 13.94 -10.63
N TRP A 85 2.94 14.42 -9.39
CA TRP A 85 3.40 13.59 -8.29
C TRP A 85 2.33 12.58 -7.90
N GLU A 86 2.63 11.35 -8.24
CA GLU A 86 1.87 10.15 -7.94
C GLU A 86 2.74 9.24 -7.09
N ASP A 87 2.17 8.70 -6.03
CA ASP A 87 2.84 7.72 -5.20
C ASP A 87 1.82 6.68 -4.74
N ILE A 88 2.29 5.45 -4.48
CA ILE A 88 1.47 4.34 -3.99
C ILE A 88 2.19 3.67 -2.83
N VAL A 89 1.51 3.58 -1.70
CA VAL A 89 1.93 2.70 -0.60
C VAL A 89 1.02 1.49 -0.52
N TYR A 90 1.62 0.30 -0.49
CA TYR A 90 0.93 -0.96 -0.29
C TYR A 90 1.04 -1.38 1.17
N TYR A 91 -0.08 -1.83 1.73
CA TYR A 91 -0.16 -2.36 3.09
C TYR A 91 -0.80 -3.73 3.12
N PHE A 92 -0.37 -4.52 4.10
CA PHE A 92 -1.07 -5.74 4.48
C PHE A 92 -1.33 -5.74 5.99
N PHE A 93 -2.59 -5.84 6.37
CA PHE A 93 -3.06 -5.72 7.74
C PHE A 93 -3.72 -6.99 8.23
N ASP A 94 -3.56 -7.23 9.53
CA ASP A 94 -4.37 -8.16 10.29
C ASP A 94 -5.40 -7.36 11.10
N GLU A 95 -6.62 -7.29 10.55
CA GLU A 95 -7.75 -6.56 11.13
C GLU A 95 -8.22 -7.15 12.46
N MET A 96 -7.94 -8.43 12.75
CA MET A 96 -8.30 -9.03 14.03
C MET A 96 -7.40 -8.54 15.16
N ASN A 97 -6.16 -8.20 14.83
CA ASN A 97 -5.14 -7.76 15.78
C ASN A 97 -4.84 -6.26 15.69
N ASP A 98 -5.50 -5.52 14.79
CA ASP A 98 -5.25 -4.10 14.51
C ASP A 98 -3.76 -3.79 14.21
N THR A 99 -3.10 -4.69 13.48
CA THR A 99 -1.66 -4.59 13.20
C THR A 99 -1.34 -4.64 11.71
N GLU A 100 -0.25 -3.96 11.33
CA GLU A 100 0.37 -4.17 10.02
C GLU A 100 1.23 -5.43 10.05
N VAL A 101 0.98 -6.30 9.09
CA VAL A 101 1.75 -7.54 8.88
C VAL A 101 3.05 -7.22 8.12
N GLY A 102 2.98 -6.44 7.04
CA GLY A 102 4.15 -6.09 6.22
C GLY A 102 4.98 -7.32 5.81
N GLU A 103 6.30 -7.24 5.95
CA GLU A 103 7.20 -8.36 5.65
C GLU A 103 7.06 -9.56 6.61
N ASN A 104 6.37 -9.41 7.75
CA ASN A 104 6.14 -10.53 8.68
C ASN A 104 5.20 -11.60 8.10
N LEU A 105 4.59 -11.33 6.95
CA LEU A 105 3.93 -12.36 6.15
C LEU A 105 4.92 -13.46 5.73
N PHE A 106 6.21 -13.13 5.60
CA PHE A 106 7.20 -14.01 5.00
C PHE A 106 8.20 -14.61 6.00
N ILE A 107 8.43 -15.91 5.89
CA ILE A 107 9.58 -16.63 6.46
C ILE A 107 10.75 -16.66 5.47
N ASN A 108 11.96 -16.92 5.96
CA ASN A 108 13.18 -16.95 5.12
C ASN A 108 13.35 -15.70 4.24
N LYS A 109 13.03 -14.52 4.80
CA LYS A 109 13.01 -13.21 4.12
C LYS A 109 14.27 -12.94 3.28
N LYS A 110 15.46 -13.27 3.82
CA LYS A 110 16.75 -13.12 3.12
C LYS A 110 16.80 -13.91 1.80
N MET A 111 16.32 -15.17 1.82
CA MET A 111 16.28 -16.01 0.63
C MET A 111 15.24 -15.49 -0.37
N LEU A 112 14.05 -15.10 0.08
CA LEU A 112 13.03 -14.53 -0.79
C LEU A 112 13.50 -13.23 -1.46
N LEU A 113 14.16 -12.35 -0.71
CA LEU A 113 14.77 -11.12 -1.24
C LEU A 113 15.86 -11.42 -2.27
N GLN A 114 16.69 -12.46 -2.07
CA GLN A 114 17.65 -12.90 -3.08
C GLN A 114 16.98 -13.41 -4.36
N VAL A 115 15.86 -14.15 -4.24
CA VAL A 115 15.09 -14.60 -5.41
C VAL A 115 14.51 -13.39 -6.15
N CYS A 116 14.02 -12.38 -5.43
CA CYS A 116 13.57 -11.11 -6.02
C CYS A 116 14.73 -10.42 -6.76
N ARG A 117 15.91 -10.28 -6.14
CA ARG A 117 17.10 -9.70 -6.80
C ARG A 117 17.45 -10.43 -8.09
N LYS A 118 17.39 -11.77 -8.09
CA LYS A 118 17.68 -12.57 -9.29
C LYS A 118 16.65 -12.34 -10.39
N LYS A 119 15.35 -12.28 -10.05
CA LYS A 119 14.26 -11.99 -11.00
C LYS A 119 14.30 -10.54 -11.53
N LEU A 120 14.81 -9.57 -10.78
CA LEU A 120 15.03 -8.20 -11.28
C LEU A 120 16.24 -8.10 -12.18
N LYS A 121 17.36 -8.76 -11.83
CA LYS A 121 18.61 -8.68 -12.61
C LYS A 121 18.55 -9.30 -14.00
N SER A 122 17.56 -10.14 -14.30
CA SER A 122 17.31 -10.54 -15.69
C SER A 122 16.96 -9.35 -16.58
N ASP A 123 16.55 -8.23 -15.99
CA ASP A 123 16.44 -6.94 -16.64
C ASP A 123 17.74 -6.13 -16.38
N LYS A 124 18.60 -6.05 -17.41
CA LYS A 124 19.95 -5.45 -17.31
C LYS A 124 19.94 -3.95 -16.98
N SER A 125 18.78 -3.31 -16.99
CA SER A 125 18.61 -1.89 -16.71
C SER A 125 18.50 -1.55 -15.21
N ILE A 126 18.32 -2.57 -14.35
CA ILE A 126 17.96 -2.37 -12.95
C ILE A 126 19.17 -2.55 -12.03
N SER A 127 19.65 -1.46 -11.40
CA SER A 127 20.82 -1.48 -10.50
C SER A 127 20.55 -1.02 -9.05
N PHE A 128 19.31 -0.71 -8.69
CA PHE A 128 19.00 -0.16 -7.38
C PHE A 128 18.93 -1.26 -6.29
N PRO A 129 19.26 -0.93 -5.02
CA PRO A 129 19.22 -1.88 -3.92
C PRO A 129 17.77 -2.16 -3.49
N ILE A 130 17.39 -3.44 -3.44
CA ILE A 130 16.13 -3.86 -2.80
C ILE A 130 16.42 -4.36 -1.38
N ASN A 131 15.77 -3.76 -0.39
CA ASN A 131 16.14 -3.93 1.03
C ASN A 131 15.04 -4.54 1.91
N ASN A 132 13.78 -4.50 1.48
CA ASN A 132 12.66 -5.04 2.25
C ASN A 132 11.62 -5.71 1.34
N LEU A 133 10.66 -6.39 1.95
CA LEU A 133 9.55 -7.09 1.27
C LEU A 133 8.19 -6.53 1.75
N ASN A 134 8.13 -5.24 2.11
CA ASN A 134 6.92 -4.62 2.68
C ASN A 134 5.92 -4.21 1.61
N GLN A 135 6.38 -3.90 0.39
CA GLN A 135 5.55 -3.42 -0.69
C GLN A 135 5.12 -4.59 -1.58
N TYR A 136 3.88 -5.03 -1.44
CA TYR A 136 3.33 -6.10 -2.25
C TYR A 136 1.80 -6.03 -2.40
N LYS A 137 1.32 -6.58 -3.51
CA LYS A 137 -0.10 -6.86 -3.75
C LYS A 137 -0.33 -8.36 -3.85
N ILE A 138 -1.40 -8.83 -3.22
CA ILE A 138 -1.89 -10.21 -3.31
C ILE A 138 -2.81 -10.29 -4.52
N ASN A 139 -2.50 -11.18 -5.45
CA ASN A 139 -3.32 -11.39 -6.63
C ASN A 139 -4.40 -12.40 -6.31
N THR A 140 -5.66 -12.09 -6.62
CA THR A 140 -6.79 -13.01 -6.54
C THR A 140 -7.43 -13.23 -7.89
N ASN A 141 -8.08 -14.38 -8.08
CA ASN A 141 -8.98 -14.59 -9.21
C ASN A 141 -10.40 -14.04 -8.89
N THR A 142 -11.32 -14.18 -9.85
CA THR A 142 -12.72 -13.76 -9.70
C THR A 142 -13.47 -14.47 -8.57
N SER A 143 -13.04 -15.68 -8.20
CA SER A 143 -13.57 -16.44 -7.06
C SER A 143 -12.95 -16.03 -5.72
N GLY A 144 -12.07 -15.04 -5.69
CA GLY A 144 -11.36 -14.60 -4.47
C GLY A 144 -10.22 -15.51 -4.03
N ASN A 145 -9.81 -16.49 -4.86
CA ASN A 145 -8.69 -17.37 -4.56
C ASN A 145 -7.36 -16.69 -4.89
N ILE A 146 -6.38 -16.83 -4.00
CA ILE A 146 -5.05 -16.26 -4.19
C ILE A 146 -4.32 -17.01 -5.30
N THR A 147 -3.90 -16.28 -6.33
CA THR A 147 -3.15 -16.80 -7.47
C THR A 147 -1.66 -16.50 -7.38
N GLY A 148 -1.27 -15.51 -6.57
CA GLY A 148 0.12 -15.09 -6.44
C GLY A 148 0.32 -13.83 -5.61
N ILE A 149 1.57 -13.37 -5.59
CA ILE A 149 1.97 -12.10 -4.97
C ILE A 149 2.86 -11.37 -5.96
N ASN A 150 2.61 -10.08 -6.15
CA ASN A 150 3.51 -9.18 -6.85
C ASN A 150 4.22 -8.32 -5.83
N PHE A 151 5.54 -8.42 -5.78
CA PHE A 151 6.37 -7.50 -5.01
C PHE A 151 6.62 -6.24 -5.83
N ILE A 152 6.55 -5.09 -5.17
CA ILE A 152 6.79 -3.78 -5.75
C ILE A 152 8.10 -3.23 -5.18
N PHE A 153 8.92 -2.65 -6.04
CA PHE A 153 10.19 -2.03 -5.68
C PHE A 153 10.33 -0.69 -6.41
N TYR A 154 10.79 0.34 -5.71
CA TYR A 154 10.98 1.67 -6.26
C TYR A 154 12.46 1.99 -6.42
N ASP A 155 12.83 2.59 -7.55
CA ASP A 155 14.16 3.18 -7.69
C ASP A 155 14.19 4.58 -7.07
N GLU A 156 14.45 4.62 -5.76
CA GLU A 156 14.50 5.84 -4.97
C GLU A 156 15.62 6.82 -5.40
N LYS A 157 16.54 6.41 -6.27
CA LYS A 157 17.63 7.28 -6.75
C LYS A 157 17.27 8.05 -8.02
N ASN A 158 16.32 7.54 -8.82
CA ASN A 158 16.00 8.08 -10.14
C ASN A 158 14.60 8.70 -10.17
N ARG A 159 14.35 9.70 -9.32
CA ARG A 159 13.05 10.39 -9.25
C ARG A 159 12.73 11.08 -10.59
N THR A 160 11.55 10.80 -11.12
CA THR A 160 11.00 11.47 -12.32
C THR A 160 9.91 12.47 -11.91
N ASN A 161 9.42 13.26 -12.88
CA ASN A 161 8.26 14.13 -12.67
C ASN A 161 7.01 13.35 -12.22
N SER A 162 6.90 12.08 -12.62
CA SER A 162 5.79 11.19 -12.26
C SER A 162 6.05 10.36 -10.99
N GLY A 163 7.08 10.68 -10.20
CA GLY A 163 7.46 9.92 -9.01
C GLY A 163 8.64 8.97 -9.24
N TYR A 164 8.80 7.99 -8.35
CA TYR A 164 9.86 7.00 -8.43
C TYR A 164 9.49 5.87 -9.40
N PRO A 165 10.40 5.46 -10.31
CA PRO A 165 10.16 4.31 -11.18
C PRO A 165 9.80 3.06 -10.38
N GLU A 166 8.66 2.45 -10.72
CA GLU A 166 8.14 1.23 -10.09
C GLU A 166 8.57 -0.01 -10.90
N TYR A 167 9.09 -1.01 -10.20
CA TYR A 167 9.41 -2.32 -10.73
C TYR A 167 8.65 -3.39 -9.97
N SER A 168 8.08 -4.36 -10.68
CA SER A 168 7.33 -5.43 -10.05
C SER A 168 7.82 -6.83 -10.43
N ILE A 169 7.82 -7.72 -9.44
CA ILE A 169 8.14 -9.14 -9.64
C ILE A 169 6.95 -9.97 -9.24
N SER A 170 6.47 -10.79 -10.18
CA SER A 170 5.35 -11.69 -9.95
C SER A 170 5.83 -13.07 -9.48
N PHE A 171 5.13 -13.60 -8.48
CA PHE A 171 5.22 -14.99 -8.05
C PHE A 171 3.85 -15.63 -8.11
N THR A 172 3.77 -16.82 -8.68
CA THR A 172 2.60 -17.69 -8.55
C THR A 172 2.45 -18.17 -7.10
N TRP A 173 1.23 -18.55 -6.72
CA TRP A 173 0.97 -19.11 -5.40
C TRP A 173 1.86 -20.33 -5.10
N LYS A 174 2.10 -21.19 -6.09
CA LYS A 174 2.98 -22.36 -5.97
C LYS A 174 4.41 -21.99 -5.57
N GLU A 175 4.96 -20.90 -6.12
CA GLU A 175 6.32 -20.43 -5.81
C GLU A 175 6.39 -19.76 -4.43
N ILE A 176 5.40 -18.94 -4.08
CA ILE A 176 5.47 -18.09 -2.88
C ILE A 176 4.96 -18.78 -1.60
N LYS A 177 4.08 -19.78 -1.71
CA LYS A 177 3.45 -20.45 -0.55
C LYS A 177 4.44 -21.02 0.47
N ARG A 178 5.66 -21.38 0.05
CA ARG A 178 6.72 -21.91 0.93
C ARG A 178 7.38 -20.85 1.79
N PHE A 179 7.22 -19.57 1.41
CA PHE A 179 7.73 -18.43 2.15
C PHE A 179 6.66 -17.80 3.03
N ILE A 180 5.40 -18.26 3.01
CA ILE A 180 4.34 -17.68 3.86
C ILE A 180 4.44 -18.23 5.27
N ALA A 181 4.44 -17.35 6.27
CA ALA A 181 4.43 -17.73 7.68
C ALA A 181 3.15 -18.53 8.01
N SER A 182 3.31 -19.58 8.81
CA SER A 182 2.23 -20.54 9.13
C SER A 182 0.99 -19.85 9.68
N GLN A 183 1.17 -18.87 10.59
CA GLN A 183 0.08 -18.12 11.24
C GLN A 183 -0.87 -17.40 10.26
N TYR A 184 -0.40 -17.02 9.07
CA TYR A 184 -1.24 -16.38 8.05
C TYR A 184 -1.72 -17.35 6.98
N LYS A 185 -1.00 -18.46 6.77
CA LYS A 185 -1.24 -19.40 5.68
C LYS A 185 -2.65 -20.00 5.73
N GLU A 186 -3.14 -20.38 6.91
CA GLU A 186 -4.48 -20.94 7.07
C GLU A 186 -5.57 -19.91 6.71
N ARG A 187 -5.43 -18.67 7.21
CA ARG A 187 -6.37 -17.58 6.93
C ARG A 187 -6.39 -17.16 5.46
N LEU A 188 -5.27 -17.32 4.76
CA LEU A 188 -5.18 -17.04 3.32
C LEU A 188 -5.84 -18.13 2.45
N ILE A 189 -5.87 -19.38 2.93
CA ILE A 189 -6.40 -20.53 2.16
C ILE A 189 -7.86 -20.84 2.50
N LYS A 190 -8.27 -20.62 3.76
CA LYS A 190 -9.62 -20.96 4.25
C LYS A 190 -10.69 -20.25 3.43
N TYR A 191 -11.66 -20.99 2.89
CA TYR A 191 -12.78 -20.49 2.09
C TYR A 191 -13.78 -19.72 2.94
#